data_AF-A0A9W6TH21-F1
#
_entry.id   AF-A0A9W6TH21-F1
#
_cell.length_a   1.000
_cell.length_b   1.000
_cell.length_c   1.000
_cell.angle_alpha   90.00
_cell.angle_beta   90.00
_cell.angle_gamma   90.00
#
_symmetry.space_group_name_H-M   'P 1'
#
loop_
_entity.id
_entity.type
_entity.pdbx_description
1 polymer ?
#
loop_
_entity_poly.entity_id
_entity_poly.type
_entity_poly.pdbx_seq_one_letter_code
_entity_poly.pdbx_strand_id
1 'polypeptide(L)'
;MTSTAAVAAGAVSVGIAVSTAAVSAAIGTGVAGIVRDLNNDKHESMSAYEPHDPEEKCWILAIEKGPGNVRVLRFNSECDARMRFHKSWSIRVLYNPDGKEVATAGWNPWARGTIRRVMKNAYFAH
;
A
#
# COMPACT_ATOMS: atom_id res chain seq x y z
N MET A 1 -34.34 -45.65 9.79
CA MET A 1 -34.38 -45.40 11.25
C MET A 1 -33.25 -46.26 11.82
N THR A 2 -32.13 -45.73 12.26
CA THR A 2 -31.96 -44.94 13.48
C THR A 2 -30.79 -43.96 13.38
N SER A 3 -31.04 -42.77 13.93
CA SER A 3 -30.09 -41.66 14.10
C SER A 3 -29.27 -41.88 15.36
N THR A 4 -27.97 -41.56 15.34
CA THR A 4 -27.22 -41.23 16.57
C THR A 4 -26.10 -40.27 16.22
N ALA A 5 -26.23 -39.04 16.73
CA ALA A 5 -25.22 -38.01 16.72
C ALA A 5 -24.31 -38.16 17.95
N ALA A 6 -23.03 -37.83 17.81
CA ALA A 6 -22.16 -37.49 18.93
C ALA A 6 -21.25 -36.32 18.51
N VAL A 7 -21.09 -35.37 19.41
CA VAL A 7 -20.56 -34.02 19.22
C VAL A 7 -19.17 -33.88 19.84
N ALA A 8 -18.34 -33.09 19.16
CA ALA A 8 -17.21 -32.23 19.60
C ALA A 8 -15.93 -32.82 20.22
N ALA A 9 -14.80 -32.43 19.62
CA ALA A 9 -13.72 -31.58 20.16
C ALA A 9 -12.61 -31.54 19.08
N GLY A 10 -12.23 -30.43 18.47
CA GLY A 10 -11.39 -29.39 19.06
C GLY A 10 -9.94 -29.57 18.59
N ALA A 11 -9.43 -28.69 17.73
CA ALA A 11 -8.01 -28.27 17.65
C ALA A 11 -7.81 -27.33 16.44
N VAL A 12 -7.33 -26.12 16.72
CA VAL A 12 -6.86 -25.16 15.72
C VAL A 12 -5.35 -25.39 15.59
N SER A 13 -4.85 -25.67 14.39
CA SER A 13 -3.41 -25.68 14.12
C SER A 13 -3.09 -24.64 13.06
N VAL A 14 -2.44 -23.56 13.50
CA VAL A 14 -1.77 -22.56 12.67
C VAL A 14 -0.57 -23.24 12.01
N GLY A 15 -0.65 -23.51 10.71
CA GLY A 15 0.46 -24.02 9.93
C GLY A 15 1.01 -22.93 9.02
N ILE A 16 2.14 -22.32 9.41
CA ILE A 16 2.96 -21.50 8.52
C ILE A 16 3.64 -22.47 7.54
N ALA A 17 3.16 -22.50 6.30
CA ALA A 17 3.82 -23.26 5.24
C ALA A 17 5.03 -22.48 4.72
N VAL A 18 6.21 -22.78 5.26
CA VAL A 18 7.49 -22.43 4.64
C VAL A 18 7.65 -23.34 3.41
N SER A 19 7.51 -22.78 2.21
CA SER A 19 7.80 -23.51 0.97
C SER A 19 9.28 -23.35 0.64
N THR A 20 10.05 -24.41 0.81
CA THR A 20 11.43 -24.51 0.33
C THR A 20 11.49 -25.09 -1.08
N ALA A 21 12.47 -24.57 -1.81
CA ALA A 21 13.20 -25.15 -2.94
C ALA A 21 12.49 -25.38 -4.29
N ALA A 22 12.94 -24.62 -5.28
CA ALA A 22 13.22 -25.18 -6.61
C ALA A 22 14.61 -24.69 -7.05
N VAL A 23 15.56 -25.63 -7.10
CA VAL A 23 16.88 -25.45 -7.71
C VAL A 23 16.69 -25.66 -9.21
N SER A 24 17.09 -24.69 -10.04
CA SER A 24 17.25 -24.92 -11.49
C SER A 24 18.71 -24.65 -11.83
N ALA A 25 19.42 -25.73 -12.14
CA ALA A 25 20.76 -25.69 -12.68
C ALA A 25 20.72 -25.54 -14.21
N ALA A 26 21.73 -24.83 -14.72
CA ALA A 26 22.44 -25.04 -15.99
C ALA A 26 22.37 -23.94 -17.07
N ILE A 27 23.48 -23.18 -17.11
CA ILE A 27 24.32 -22.76 -18.25
C ILE A 27 23.66 -22.43 -19.60
N GLY A 28 23.72 -21.15 -19.97
CA GLY A 28 23.54 -20.68 -21.34
C GLY A 28 23.87 -19.20 -21.48
N THR A 29 25.08 -18.87 -21.92
CA THR A 29 25.53 -17.52 -22.29
C THR A 29 24.67 -16.93 -23.41
N GLY A 30 24.05 -15.76 -23.20
CA GLY A 30 23.37 -15.02 -24.27
C GLY A 30 22.60 -13.79 -23.79
N VAL A 31 23.26 -12.62 -23.90
CA VAL A 31 22.74 -11.24 -24.10
C VAL A 31 21.44 -10.80 -23.37
N ALA A 32 21.62 -9.84 -22.46
CA ALA A 32 20.70 -8.79 -22.00
C ALA A 32 19.39 -9.18 -21.26
N GLY A 33 19.38 -8.89 -19.95
CA GLY A 33 18.18 -8.75 -19.10
C GLY A 33 17.54 -10.10 -18.77
N ILE A 34 17.42 -10.51 -17.52
CA ILE A 34 16.42 -9.98 -16.59
C ILE A 34 16.95 -10.21 -15.17
N VAL A 35 17.41 -9.15 -14.51
CA VAL A 35 17.27 -9.06 -13.05
C VAL A 35 16.03 -8.21 -12.85
N ARG A 36 14.86 -8.84 -12.78
CA ARG A 36 13.72 -8.21 -12.14
C ARG A 36 13.68 -8.77 -10.73
N ASP A 37 14.28 -8.01 -9.83
CA ASP A 37 14.14 -8.18 -8.39
C ASP A 37 12.66 -8.36 -8.04
N LEU A 38 12.30 -9.60 -7.73
CA LEU A 38 11.06 -9.94 -7.07
C LEU A 38 11.34 -9.74 -5.57
N ASN A 39 10.58 -8.85 -4.91
CA ASN A 39 10.58 -8.53 -3.47
C ASN A 39 11.45 -7.37 -2.98
N ASN A 40 11.26 -6.16 -3.50
CA ASN A 40 11.60 -4.96 -2.74
C ASN A 40 10.38 -4.05 -2.55
N ASP A 41 9.42 -4.52 -1.73
CA ASP A 41 8.26 -3.75 -1.23
C ASP A 41 8.67 -2.66 -0.21
N LYS A 42 9.74 -1.93 -0.50
CA LYS A 42 9.93 -0.61 0.06
C LYS A 42 9.20 0.35 -0.84
N HIS A 43 7.89 0.49 -0.65
CA HIS A 43 7.21 1.71 -1.10
C HIS A 43 7.78 2.86 -0.25
N GLU A 44 8.94 3.38 -0.64
CA GLU A 44 9.50 4.60 -0.08
C GLU A 44 8.53 5.72 -0.44
N SER A 45 7.82 6.21 0.58
CA SER A 45 6.87 7.30 0.42
C SER A 45 7.63 8.57 0.03
N MET A 46 7.27 9.18 -1.08
CA MET A 46 7.88 10.41 -1.59
C MET A 46 7.40 11.62 -0.80
N SER A 47 8.13 12.73 -0.86
CA SER A 47 7.69 13.98 -0.25
C SER A 47 6.55 14.59 -1.07
N ALA A 48 5.50 15.12 -0.41
CA ALA A 48 4.44 15.84 -1.14
C ALA A 48 4.91 17.16 -1.77
N TYR A 49 6.14 17.58 -1.49
CA TYR A 49 6.76 18.79 -2.03
C TYR A 49 7.70 18.50 -3.20
N GLU A 50 8.00 17.24 -3.47
CA GLU A 50 8.84 16.87 -4.60
C GLU A 50 8.07 17.06 -5.92
N PRO A 51 8.73 17.56 -6.97
CA PRO A 51 8.14 17.65 -8.28
C PRO A 51 7.64 16.28 -8.75
N HIS A 52 6.50 16.28 -9.41
CA HIS A 52 5.92 15.10 -9.98
C HIS A 52 5.20 15.42 -11.28
N ASP A 53 4.92 14.39 -12.06
CA ASP A 53 4.12 14.52 -13.27
C ASP A 53 2.63 14.68 -12.89
N PRO A 54 2.00 15.84 -13.16
CA PRO A 54 0.59 16.06 -12.86
C PRO A 54 -0.35 15.32 -13.84
N GLU A 55 0.15 14.88 -15.00
CA GLU A 55 -0.65 14.14 -15.98
C GLU A 55 -0.77 12.65 -15.62
N GLU A 56 0.07 12.17 -14.70
CA GLU A 56 0.03 10.78 -14.23
C GLU A 56 -1.21 10.52 -13.38
N LYS A 57 -2.20 9.84 -13.98
CA LYS A 57 -3.41 9.39 -13.31
C LYS A 57 -3.12 8.20 -12.39
N CYS A 58 -2.89 8.48 -11.11
CA CYS A 58 -2.63 7.47 -10.09
C CYS A 58 -3.47 7.70 -8.82
N TRP A 59 -3.72 6.63 -8.08
CA TRP A 59 -4.29 6.70 -6.73
C TRP A 59 -3.23 7.17 -5.75
N ILE A 60 -3.61 8.04 -4.81
CA ILE A 60 -2.65 8.70 -3.94
C ILE A 60 -3.02 8.51 -2.48
N LEU A 61 -2.13 7.89 -1.72
CA LEU A 61 -2.23 7.80 -0.28
C LEU A 61 -1.30 8.83 0.35
N ALA A 62 -1.88 9.87 0.94
CA ALA A 62 -1.14 10.89 1.68
C ALA A 62 -1.12 10.53 3.18
N ILE A 63 0.07 10.61 3.79
CA ILE A 63 0.32 10.32 5.20
C ILE A 63 1.13 11.46 5.81
N GLU A 64 0.90 11.79 7.07
CA GLU A 64 1.75 12.75 7.78
C GLU A 64 2.68 12.02 8.75
N LYS A 65 3.99 12.18 8.54
CA LYS A 65 5.05 11.62 9.38
C LYS A 65 5.69 12.71 10.23
N GLY A 66 4.91 13.23 11.17
CA GLY A 66 5.27 14.37 12.01
C GLY A 66 4.82 15.71 11.42
N PRO A 67 4.82 16.80 12.22
CA PRO A 67 4.20 18.07 11.86
C PRO A 67 4.65 18.61 10.50
N GLY A 68 3.73 18.71 9.54
CA GLY A 68 4.00 19.28 8.22
C GLY A 68 4.74 18.36 7.24
N ASN A 69 5.23 17.21 7.68
CA ASN A 69 5.93 16.25 6.84
C ASN A 69 4.92 15.31 6.17
N VAL A 70 4.29 15.80 5.11
CA VAL A 70 3.33 15.03 4.31
C VAL A 70 4.10 14.22 3.28
N ARG A 71 3.87 12.90 3.29
CA ARG A 71 4.41 11.96 2.33
C ARG A 71 3.31 11.33 1.52
N VAL A 72 3.64 10.97 0.28
CA VAL A 72 2.71 10.40 -0.68
C VAL A 72 3.18 9.02 -1.14
N LEU A 73 2.22 8.14 -1.35
CA LEU A 73 2.42 6.88 -2.06
C LEU A 73 1.48 6.88 -3.27
N ARG A 74 2.02 6.52 -4.43
CA ARG A 74 1.27 6.41 -5.68
C ARG A 74 0.96 4.94 -5.99
N PHE A 75 -0.22 4.69 -6.52
CA PHE A 75 -0.66 3.37 -6.93
C PHE A 75 -1.40 3.46 -8.27
N ASN A 76 -1.19 2.46 -9.13
CA ASN A 76 -1.91 2.38 -10.40
C ASN A 76 -3.32 1.79 -10.20
N SER A 77 -3.52 1.02 -9.13
CA SER A 77 -4.75 0.31 -8.83
C SER A 77 -5.40 0.82 -7.53
N GLU A 78 -6.74 0.94 -7.55
CA GLU A 78 -7.54 1.25 -6.37
C GLU A 78 -7.37 0.20 -5.27
N CYS A 79 -7.28 -1.07 -5.67
CA CYS A 79 -7.21 -2.20 -4.74
C CYS A 79 -5.95 -2.11 -3.88
N ASP A 80 -4.80 -1.87 -4.51
CA ASP A 80 -3.51 -1.74 -3.82
C ASP A 80 -3.50 -0.52 -2.90
N ALA A 81 -4.05 0.60 -3.37
CA ALA A 81 -4.15 1.83 -2.59
C ALA A 81 -5.01 1.64 -1.33
N ARG A 82 -6.17 0.99 -1.46
CA ARG A 82 -7.06 0.64 -0.34
C ARG A 82 -6.41 -0.36 0.60
N MET A 83 -5.76 -1.41 0.07
CA MET A 83 -5.05 -2.37 0.89
C MET A 83 -3.99 -1.67 1.75
N ARG A 84 -3.20 -0.76 1.17
CA ARG A 84 -2.20 0.01 1.92
C ARG A 84 -2.82 0.98 2.91
N PHE A 85 -3.94 1.61 2.55
CA PHE A 85 -4.73 2.46 3.43
C PHE A 85 -5.21 1.68 4.66
N HIS A 86 -5.76 0.47 4.51
CA HIS A 86 -6.22 -0.31 5.67
C HIS A 86 -5.07 -0.87 6.52
N LYS A 87 -3.91 -1.15 5.90
CA LYS A 87 -2.72 -1.64 6.61
C LYS A 87 -2.02 -0.58 7.46
N SER A 88 -2.19 0.71 7.15
CA SER A 88 -1.53 1.80 7.89
C SER A 88 -2.31 2.18 9.15
N TRP A 89 -1.62 2.51 10.25
CA TRP A 89 -2.25 3.00 11.48
C TRP A 89 -2.19 4.52 11.63
N SER A 90 -1.31 5.18 10.88
CA SER A 90 -1.14 6.64 10.89
C SER A 90 -2.34 7.38 10.31
N ILE A 91 -2.44 8.67 10.64
CA ILE A 91 -3.35 9.59 9.95
C ILE A 91 -3.04 9.62 8.45
N ARG A 92 -4.10 9.45 7.65
CA ARG A 92 -3.96 9.28 6.21
C ARG A 92 -5.23 9.64 5.46
N VAL A 93 -5.03 10.06 4.23
CA VAL A 93 -6.10 10.44 3.30
C VAL A 93 -5.81 9.76 1.96
N LEU A 94 -6.83 9.13 1.39
CA LEU A 94 -6.79 8.49 0.08
C LEU A 94 -7.49 9.39 -0.93
N TYR A 95 -6.80 9.67 -2.04
CA TYR A 95 -7.31 10.40 -3.19
C TYR A 95 -7.38 9.51 -4.41
N ASN A 96 -8.40 9.73 -5.25
CA ASN A 96 -8.51 9.09 -6.55
C ASN A 96 -7.58 9.78 -7.58
N PRO A 97 -7.44 9.22 -8.79
CA PRO A 97 -6.67 9.84 -9.87
C PRO A 97 -7.17 11.21 -10.32
N ASP A 98 -8.40 11.60 -9.97
CA ASP A 98 -8.94 12.93 -10.22
C ASP A 98 -8.63 13.93 -9.08
N GLY A 99 -7.83 13.54 -8.10
CA GLY A 99 -7.48 14.37 -6.94
C GLY A 99 -8.60 14.52 -5.89
N LYS A 100 -9.71 13.78 -6.01
CA LYS A 100 -10.83 13.80 -5.06
C LYS A 100 -10.54 12.89 -3.88
N GLU A 101 -10.81 13.37 -2.67
CA GLU A 101 -10.71 12.59 -1.44
C GLU A 101 -11.80 11.49 -1.42
N VAL A 102 -11.38 10.24 -1.23
CA VAL A 102 -12.26 9.05 -1.24
C VAL A 102 -12.40 8.44 0.15
N ALA A 103 -11.33 8.46 0.94
CA ALA A 103 -11.32 7.88 2.27
C ALA A 103 -10.34 8.61 3.19
N THR A 104 -10.68 8.65 4.48
CA THR A 104 -9.86 9.26 5.51
C THR A 104 -9.89 8.41 6.78
N ALA A 105 -8.74 8.23 7.41
CA ALA A 105 -8.62 7.45 8.64
C ALA A 105 -7.53 8.02 9.56
N GLY A 106 -7.70 7.83 10.87
CA GLY A 106 -6.81 8.32 11.93
C GLY A 106 -7.48 9.36 12.82
N TRP A 107 -6.94 9.52 14.04
CA TRP A 107 -7.61 10.25 15.11
C TRP A 107 -7.22 11.74 15.20
N ASN A 108 -6.09 12.17 14.62
CA ASN A 108 -5.60 13.54 14.79
C ASN A 108 -6.19 14.50 13.74
N PRO A 109 -7.11 15.41 14.11
CA PRO A 109 -7.73 16.34 13.17
C PRO A 109 -6.76 17.40 12.63
N TRP A 110 -5.74 17.78 13.42
CA TRP A 110 -4.74 18.76 12.99
C TRP A 110 -3.89 18.22 11.85
N ALA A 111 -3.40 16.99 12.02
CA ALA A 111 -2.60 16.33 11.00
C ALA A 111 -3.41 16.12 9.71
N ARG A 112 -4.69 15.72 9.85
CA ARG A 112 -5.62 15.66 8.71
C ARG A 112 -5.74 17.00 7.97
N GLY A 113 -5.86 18.11 8.71
CA GLY A 113 -5.92 19.45 8.14
C GLY A 113 -4.64 19.82 7.39
N THR A 114 -3.48 19.45 7.95
CA THR A 114 -2.18 19.62 7.30
C THR A 114 -2.08 18.84 5.99
N ILE A 115 -2.42 17.54 5.99
CA ILE A 115 -2.43 16.72 4.77
C ILE A 115 -3.28 17.37 3.68
N ARG A 116 -4.54 17.73 3.99
CA ARG A 116 -5.46 18.33 3.01
C ARG A 116 -4.93 19.64 2.45
N ARG A 117 -4.37 20.50 3.32
CA ARG A 117 -3.78 21.79 2.92
C ARG A 117 -2.58 21.60 2.01
N VAL A 118 -1.66 20.69 2.34
CA VAL A 118 -0.46 20.41 1.51
C VAL A 118 -0.86 19.79 0.19
N MET A 119 -1.73 18.78 0.20
CA MET A 119 -2.20 18.13 -1.03
C MET A 119 -2.88 19.15 -1.96
N LYS A 120 -3.71 20.06 -1.43
CA LYS A 120 -4.36 21.10 -2.23
C LYS A 120 -3.38 22.15 -2.78
N ASN A 121 -2.48 22.65 -1.95
CA ASN A 121 -1.70 23.85 -2.28
C ASN A 121 -0.34 23.57 -2.91
N ALA A 122 0.22 22.39 -2.68
CA ALA A 122 1.55 22.01 -3.18
C ALA A 122 1.47 20.87 -4.19
N TYR A 123 0.62 19.87 -3.94
CA TYR A 123 0.61 18.67 -4.76
C TYR A 123 -0.32 18.78 -5.98
N PHE A 124 -1.55 19.26 -5.81
CA PHE A 124 -2.52 19.39 -6.91
C PHE A 124 -2.56 20.81 -7.52
N ALA A 125 -1.63 21.69 -7.17
CA ALA A 125 -1.67 23.10 -7.55
C ALA A 125 -0.99 23.43 -8.89
N HIS A 126 -0.85 22.44 -9.78
CA HIS A 126 -0.15 22.54 -11.05
C HIS A 126 -1.09 22.80 -12.23
#